data_AF-A0A925PDJ5-F1
#
_entry.id   AF-A0A925PDJ5-F1
#
_cell.length_a   1.000
_cell.length_b   1.000
_cell.length_c   1.000
_cell.angle_alpha   90.00
_cell.angle_beta   90.00
_cell.angle_gamma   90.00
#
_symmetry.space_group_name_H-M   'P 1'
#
loop_
_entity.id
_entity.type
_entity.pdbx_description
1 polymer ?
#
loop_
_entity_poly.entity_id
_entity_poly.type
_entity_poly.pdbx_seq_one_letter_code
_entity_poly.pdbx_strand_id
1 'polypeptide(L)'
;MPNRLALLAVASLIATALSSPANASGSYPPNPPRLGVAALAKIDAEAYNLGKTLFIDRLALPDTAPPGADPADNLARLEAVQGLLPERVRSEVDLPALAPRLDSAQVDALLYYVGLRFRIQPPAATPKPAA
;
A
#
# COMPACT_ATOMS: atom_id res chain seq x y z
N MET A 1 -26.65 -70.39 -17.35
CA MET A 1 -25.39 -69.84 -17.92
C MET A 1 -25.74 -68.80 -18.98
N PRO A 2 -24.79 -67.95 -19.38
CA PRO A 2 -24.66 -66.55 -18.96
C PRO A 2 -25.75 -65.60 -19.56
N ASN A 3 -25.94 -64.36 -19.11
CA ASN A 3 -25.22 -63.62 -18.08
C ASN A 3 -26.12 -62.67 -17.25
N ARG A 4 -25.54 -62.12 -16.17
CA ARG A 4 -25.84 -60.81 -15.59
C ARG A 4 -24.53 -60.00 -15.63
N LEU A 5 -24.55 -58.69 -15.36
CA LEU A 5 -23.36 -57.79 -15.37
C LEU A 5 -22.83 -57.41 -16.77
N ALA A 6 -23.50 -56.50 -17.49
CA ALA A 6 -22.88 -55.54 -18.43
C ALA A 6 -23.92 -54.60 -19.10
N LEU A 7 -24.62 -53.76 -18.32
CA LEU A 7 -25.04 -52.39 -18.72
C LEU A 7 -25.70 -51.59 -17.57
N LEU A 8 -25.45 -51.98 -16.31
CA LEU A 8 -25.94 -51.27 -15.12
C LEU A 8 -24.94 -50.17 -14.70
N ALA A 9 -24.53 -49.40 -15.71
CA ALA A 9 -23.67 -48.22 -15.71
C ALA A 9 -24.02 -47.53 -17.05
N VAL A 10 -24.60 -46.33 -17.10
CA VAL A 10 -23.98 -45.05 -16.72
C VAL A 10 -24.95 -44.10 -15.98
N ALA A 11 -26.23 -44.45 -15.87
CA ALA A 11 -27.33 -43.50 -15.60
C ALA A 11 -27.48 -42.99 -14.14
N SER A 12 -26.64 -43.37 -13.18
CA SER A 12 -26.89 -43.15 -11.75
C SER A 12 -25.73 -42.52 -10.95
N LEU A 13 -24.74 -41.91 -11.60
CA LEU A 13 -23.50 -41.44 -10.94
C LEU A 13 -23.27 -39.91 -10.92
N ILE A 14 -24.21 -39.11 -11.43
CA ILE A 14 -24.00 -37.64 -11.61
C ILE A 14 -25.07 -36.81 -10.85
N ALA A 15 -26.00 -37.45 -10.13
CA ALA A 15 -26.98 -36.77 -9.29
C ALA A 15 -26.47 -36.57 -7.85
N THR A 16 -25.84 -35.41 -7.61
CA THR A 16 -25.88 -34.69 -6.33
C THR A 16 -25.44 -35.44 -5.06
N ALA A 17 -24.20 -35.93 -5.05
CA ALA A 17 -23.44 -35.96 -3.79
C ALA A 17 -22.91 -34.55 -3.46
N LEU A 18 -22.57 -34.32 -2.18
CA LEU A 18 -21.89 -33.11 -1.65
C LEU A 18 -22.72 -31.81 -1.57
N SER A 19 -23.89 -31.87 -0.92
CA SER A 19 -24.49 -30.68 -0.30
C SER A 19 -23.74 -30.32 1.00
N SER A 20 -22.60 -29.64 0.87
CA SER A 20 -21.81 -29.17 2.01
C SER A 20 -22.55 -28.05 2.78
N PRO A 21 -22.79 -28.18 4.11
CA PRO A 21 -23.16 -27.02 4.91
C PRO A 21 -21.95 -26.09 4.98
N ALA A 22 -22.07 -24.91 4.36
CA ALA A 22 -21.04 -23.89 4.39
C ALA A 22 -20.90 -23.33 5.83
N ASN A 23 -19.94 -23.85 6.59
CA ASN A 23 -19.54 -23.30 7.88
C ASN A 23 -18.80 -21.96 7.67
N ALA A 24 -19.56 -20.92 7.36
CA ALA A 24 -19.09 -19.54 7.32
C ALA A 24 -18.89 -18.96 8.74
N SER A 25 -18.25 -19.72 9.63
CA SER A 25 -17.77 -19.22 10.93
C SER A 25 -16.41 -18.54 10.76
N GLY A 26 -16.33 -17.61 9.81
CA GLY A 26 -15.21 -16.70 9.69
C GLY A 26 -15.32 -15.65 10.79
N SER A 27 -14.71 -15.91 11.94
CA SER A 27 -14.46 -14.86 12.93
C SER A 27 -13.50 -13.85 12.31
N TYR A 28 -14.07 -12.80 11.71
CA TYR A 28 -13.29 -11.70 11.16
C TYR A 28 -12.31 -11.21 12.22
N PRO A 29 -11.00 -11.10 11.93
CA PRO A 29 -10.08 -10.49 12.87
C PRO A 29 -10.59 -9.07 13.19
N PRO A 30 -10.47 -8.61 14.45
CA PRO A 30 -10.99 -7.31 14.84
C PRO A 30 -10.47 -6.25 13.88
N ASN A 31 -11.42 -5.57 13.25
CA ASN A 31 -11.29 -4.45 12.31
C ASN A 31 -9.96 -3.70 12.54
N PRO A 32 -9.04 -3.65 11.55
CA PRO A 32 -7.69 -3.12 11.75
C PRO A 32 -7.77 -1.71 12.35
N PRO A 33 -6.84 -1.32 13.24
CA PRO A 33 -6.98 -0.16 14.10
C PRO A 33 -7.28 1.10 13.29
N ARG A 34 -8.56 1.45 13.22
CA ARG A 34 -9.01 2.65 12.52
C ARG A 34 -8.50 3.83 13.32
N LEU A 35 -7.76 4.71 12.65
CA LEU A 35 -7.43 6.03 13.17
C LEU A 35 -8.77 6.66 13.62
N GLY A 36 -8.83 7.12 14.87
CA GLY A 36 -10.08 7.65 15.43
C GLY A 36 -10.61 8.80 14.58
N VAL A 37 -11.92 9.05 14.56
CA VAL A 37 -12.53 10.10 13.73
C VAL A 37 -11.89 11.49 13.93
N ALA A 38 -11.45 11.82 15.14
CA ALA A 38 -10.73 13.05 15.45
C ALA A 38 -9.26 13.08 14.95
N ALA A 39 -8.66 11.92 14.67
CA ALA A 39 -7.38 11.82 13.97
C ALA A 39 -7.57 11.86 12.45
N LEU A 40 -8.60 11.19 11.92
CA LEU A 40 -8.98 11.25 10.50
C LEU A 40 -9.31 12.68 10.06
N ALA A 41 -10.02 13.45 10.88
CA ALA A 41 -10.33 14.87 10.61
C ALA A 41 -9.09 15.80 10.62
N LYS A 42 -7.92 15.31 11.06
CA LYS A 42 -6.63 16.04 11.04
C LYS A 42 -5.71 15.53 9.92
N ILE A 43 -6.14 14.55 9.14
CA ILE A 43 -5.37 14.04 8.01
C ILE A 43 -5.73 14.85 6.77
N ASP A 44 -4.71 15.46 6.17
CA ASP A 44 -4.81 16.00 4.83
C ASP A 44 -4.98 14.81 3.87
N ALA A 45 -6.21 14.65 3.36
CA ALA A 45 -6.58 13.57 2.47
C ALA A 45 -5.89 13.69 1.10
N GLU A 46 -5.55 14.89 0.64
CA GLU A 46 -4.86 15.09 -0.63
C GLU A 46 -3.40 14.69 -0.47
N ALA A 47 -2.70 15.23 0.52
CA ALA A 47 -1.31 14.88 0.81
C ALA A 47 -1.14 13.38 1.14
N TYR A 48 -2.06 12.78 1.91
CA TYR A 48 -2.02 11.36 2.24
C TYR A 48 -2.19 10.47 1.01
N ASN A 49 -3.16 10.77 0.14
CA ASN A 49 -3.40 9.96 -1.07
C ASN A 49 -2.28 10.14 -2.10
N LEU A 50 -1.78 11.37 -2.28
CA LEU A 50 -0.64 11.67 -3.14
C LEU A 50 0.59 10.87 -2.66
N GLY A 51 0.99 11.00 -1.39
CA GLY A 51 2.11 10.25 -0.81
C GLY A 51 1.95 8.73 -0.89
N LYS A 52 0.72 8.23 -0.70
CA LYS A 52 0.39 6.81 -0.89
C LYS A 52 0.65 6.35 -2.33
N THR A 53 0.20 7.10 -3.34
CA THR A 53 0.39 6.72 -4.76
C THR A 53 1.86 6.78 -5.18
N LEU A 54 2.65 7.72 -4.65
CA LEU A 54 4.10 7.76 -4.86
C LEU A 54 4.82 6.56 -4.23
N PHE A 55 4.41 6.17 -3.01
CA PHE A 55 5.04 5.07 -2.29
C PHE A 55 4.67 3.68 -2.82
N ILE A 56 3.38 3.45 -3.11
CA ILE A 56 2.87 2.13 -3.52
C ILE A 56 2.98 1.95 -5.03
N ASP A 57 2.35 2.84 -5.79
CA ASP A 57 2.13 2.67 -7.23
C ASP A 57 3.28 3.24 -8.07
N ARG A 58 4.27 3.91 -7.41
CA ARG A 58 5.41 4.61 -8.03
C ARG A 58 4.97 5.42 -9.25
N LEU A 59 3.84 6.13 -9.09
CA LEU A 59 2.96 6.64 -10.13
C LEU A 59 3.72 7.28 -11.30
N ALA A 60 3.93 6.50 -12.37
CA ALA A 60 4.61 6.81 -13.64
C ALA A 60 5.42 8.12 -13.63
N LEU A 61 6.40 8.23 -12.71
CA LEU A 61 7.11 9.48 -12.53
C LEU A 61 7.89 9.80 -13.80
N PRO A 62 7.99 11.06 -14.23
CA PRO A 62 8.91 11.42 -15.29
C PRO A 62 10.33 10.98 -14.90
N ASP A 63 11.19 10.68 -15.88
CA ASP A 63 12.59 10.34 -15.64
C ASP A 63 13.44 11.57 -15.27
N THR A 64 12.80 12.74 -15.11
CA THR A 64 13.42 14.01 -14.74
C THR A 64 12.45 14.80 -13.88
N ALA A 65 12.92 15.32 -12.74
CA ALA A 65 12.12 16.17 -11.86
C ALA A 65 11.60 17.44 -12.59
N PRO A 66 10.43 17.99 -12.17
CA PRO A 66 9.93 19.25 -12.69
C PRO A 66 10.85 20.43 -12.31
N PRO A 67 10.81 21.54 -13.09
CA PRO A 67 11.64 22.72 -12.82
C PRO A 67 11.28 23.35 -11.47
N GLY A 68 12.27 23.52 -10.59
CA GLY A 68 12.10 24.06 -9.24
C GLY A 68 12.36 23.04 -8.12
N ALA A 69 12.46 21.74 -8.44
CA ALA A 69 12.90 20.74 -7.48
C ALA A 69 14.40 20.87 -7.16
N ASP A 70 14.77 20.82 -5.88
CA ASP A 70 16.15 20.62 -5.44
C ASP A 70 16.38 19.12 -5.19
N PRO A 71 17.06 18.40 -6.10
CA PRO A 71 17.27 16.96 -5.94
C PRO A 71 18.23 16.63 -4.78
N ALA A 72 19.07 17.56 -4.32
CA ALA A 72 20.00 17.33 -3.23
C ALA A 72 19.29 17.41 -1.86
N ASP A 73 18.44 18.41 -1.66
CA ASP A 73 17.59 18.48 -0.46
C ASP A 73 16.59 17.30 -0.41
N ASN A 74 15.92 17.02 -1.53
CA ASN A 74 15.01 15.88 -1.65
C ASN A 74 15.71 14.55 -1.31
N LEU A 75 16.93 14.33 -1.78
CA LEU A 75 17.72 13.13 -1.48
C LEU A 75 18.04 13.03 0.02
N ALA A 76 18.59 14.09 0.63
CA ALA A 76 18.94 14.10 2.05
C ALA A 76 17.72 13.82 2.95
N ARG A 77 16.56 14.39 2.61
CA ARG A 77 15.29 14.19 3.33
C ARG A 77 14.77 12.76 3.19
N LEU A 78 14.92 12.13 2.02
CA LEU A 78 14.50 10.76 1.77
C LEU A 78 15.46 9.72 2.37
N GLU A 79 16.77 9.96 2.38
CA GLU A 79 17.77 9.13 3.07
C GLU A 79 17.52 9.09 4.58
N ALA A 80 17.29 10.25 5.21
CA ALA A 80 16.98 10.34 6.63
C ALA A 80 15.76 9.47 7.01
N VAL A 81 14.77 9.37 6.12
CA VAL A 81 13.54 8.59 6.33
C VAL A 81 13.73 7.11 5.97
N GLN A 82 14.53 6.79 4.96
CA GLN A 82 14.94 5.42 4.62
C GLN A 82 15.59 4.72 5.83
N GLY A 83 16.42 5.45 6.60
CA GLY A 83 17.02 4.96 7.84
C GLY A 83 16.04 4.72 8.99
N LEU A 84 14.87 5.36 8.97
CA LEU A 84 13.81 5.21 9.98
C LEU A 84 12.76 4.15 9.61
N LEU A 85 12.70 3.72 8.34
CA LEU A 85 11.80 2.66 7.90
C LEU A 85 12.09 1.30 8.58
N PRO A 86 11.08 0.46 8.86
CA PRO A 86 11.28 -0.93 9.25
C PRO A 86 12.06 -1.71 8.19
N GLU A 87 12.92 -2.65 8.60
CA GLU A 87 13.85 -3.35 7.69
C GLU A 87 13.18 -3.99 6.47
N ARG A 88 12.04 -4.65 6.65
CA ARG A 88 11.26 -5.27 5.55
C ARG A 88 10.89 -4.25 4.45
N VAL A 89 10.53 -3.03 4.86
CA VAL A 89 10.15 -1.96 3.93
C VAL A 89 11.39 -1.37 3.28
N ARG A 90 12.47 -1.21 4.05
CA ARG A 90 13.77 -0.70 3.57
C ARG A 90 14.39 -1.62 2.49
N SER A 91 14.11 -2.92 2.53
CA SER A 91 14.52 -3.88 1.50
C SER A 91 13.63 -3.90 0.25
N GLU A 92 12.40 -3.39 0.33
CA GLU A 92 11.41 -3.41 -0.78
C GLU A 92 11.34 -2.07 -1.54
N VAL A 93 11.65 -0.96 -0.86
CA VAL A 93 11.53 0.40 -1.39
C VAL A 93 12.84 1.15 -1.17
N ASP A 94 13.40 1.67 -2.26
CA ASP A 94 14.52 2.61 -2.27
C ASP A 94 13.94 4.03 -2.42
N LEU A 95 13.79 4.76 -1.31
CA LEU A 95 13.31 6.14 -1.33
C LEU A 95 14.32 7.12 -1.98
N PRO A 96 15.64 7.06 -1.68
CA PRO A 96 16.64 7.90 -2.35
C PRO A 96 16.60 7.84 -3.89
N ALA A 97 16.37 6.66 -4.48
CA ALA A 97 16.23 6.52 -5.93
C ALA A 97 15.04 7.28 -6.56
N LEU A 98 14.07 7.74 -5.75
CA LEU A 98 12.94 8.56 -6.21
C LEU A 98 13.25 10.07 -6.17
N ALA A 99 14.26 10.51 -5.41
CA ALA A 99 14.62 11.92 -5.25
C ALA A 99 14.76 12.73 -6.56
N PRO A 100 15.45 12.24 -7.63
CA PRO A 100 15.64 13.02 -8.86
C PRO A 100 14.39 13.07 -9.77
N ARG A 101 13.27 12.49 -9.34
CA ARG A 101 12.00 12.42 -10.08
C ARG A 101 10.85 13.13 -9.36
N LEU A 102 11.07 13.54 -8.11
CA LEU A 102 10.07 14.15 -7.23
C LEU A 102 10.28 15.66 -7.11
N ASP A 103 9.17 16.40 -7.12
CA ASP A 103 9.14 17.79 -6.63
C ASP A 103 9.14 17.83 -5.09
N SER A 104 9.57 18.95 -4.53
CA SER A 104 9.44 19.35 -3.11
C SER A 104 8.08 18.97 -2.49
N ALA A 105 6.96 19.40 -3.11
CA ALA A 105 5.61 19.10 -2.62
C ALA A 105 5.25 17.60 -2.69
N GLN A 106 5.85 16.86 -3.64
CA GLN A 106 5.67 15.41 -3.77
C GLN A 106 6.49 14.66 -2.70
N VAL A 107 7.70 15.14 -2.39
CA VAL A 107 8.48 14.66 -1.23
C VAL A 107 7.72 14.92 0.07
N ASP A 108 7.17 16.12 0.28
CA ASP A 108 6.39 16.44 1.49
C ASP A 108 5.20 15.49 1.68
N ALA A 109 4.43 15.25 0.61
CA ALA A 109 3.31 14.31 0.62
C ALA A 109 3.76 12.85 0.90
N LEU A 110 4.85 12.42 0.29
CA LEU A 110 5.45 11.10 0.51
C LEU A 110 5.89 10.93 1.98
N LEU A 111 6.60 11.92 2.53
CA LEU A 111 7.04 11.94 3.92
C LEU A 111 5.85 11.96 4.90
N TYR A 112 4.79 12.71 4.59
CA TYR A 112 3.56 12.75 5.35
C TYR A 112 2.87 11.38 5.44
N TYR A 113 2.72 10.71 4.28
CA TYR A 113 2.17 9.36 4.22
C TYR A 113 3.02 8.33 4.98
N VAL A 114 4.34 8.35 4.78
CA VAL A 114 5.28 7.42 5.44
C VAL A 114 5.29 7.64 6.96
N GLY A 115 5.31 8.91 7.41
CA GLY A 115 5.22 9.27 8.83
C GLY A 115 3.94 8.77 9.49
N LEU A 116 2.79 8.97 8.85
CA LEU A 116 1.50 8.45 9.35
C LEU A 116 1.43 6.91 9.33
N ARG A 117 1.95 6.26 8.28
CA ARG A 117 1.86 4.79 8.12
C ARG A 117 2.77 4.02 9.07
N PHE A 118 3.99 4.49 9.27
CA PHE A 118 4.99 3.82 10.10
C PHE A 118 5.19 4.44 11.49
N ARG A 119 4.47 5.53 11.79
CA ARG A 119 4.57 6.30 13.05
C ARG A 119 5.97 6.83 13.33
N ILE A 120 6.67 7.21 12.27
CA ILE A 120 7.98 7.87 12.34
C ILE A 120 7.80 9.38 12.18
N GLN A 121 8.72 10.15 12.77
CA GLN A 121 8.78 11.60 12.58
C GLN A 121 9.73 11.89 11.40
N PRO A 122 9.25 12.24 10.19
CA PRO A 122 10.13 12.67 9.12
C PRO A 122 10.82 14.00 9.48
N PRO A 123 11.96 14.34 8.84
CA PRO A 123 12.54 15.66 8.96
C PRO A 123 11.49 16.71 8.58
N ALA A 124 11.47 17.82 9.32
CA ALA A 124 10.46 18.85 9.16
C ALA A 124 10.38 19.30 7.70
N ALA A 125 9.15 19.40 7.16
CA ALA A 125 8.95 20.01 5.86
C ALA A 125 9.46 21.45 5.90
N THR A 126 10.24 21.83 4.89
CA THR A 126 10.60 23.23 4.68
C THR A 126 9.30 24.03 4.57
N PRO A 127 9.13 25.11 5.34
CA PRO A 127 7.83 25.77 5.44
C PRO A 127 7.47 26.36 4.08
N LYS A 128 6.41 25.80 3.47
CA LYS A 128 5.75 26.37 2.29
C LYS A 128 5.53 27.87 2.54
N PRO A 129 6.11 28.78 1.73
CA PRO A 129 5.85 30.20 1.90
C PRO A 129 4.35 30.43 1.72
N ALA A 130 3.73 31.03 2.73
CA ALA A 130 2.35 31.48 2.62
C ALA A 130 2.29 32.61 1.58
N ALA A 131 1.51 32.38 0.52
CA ALA A 131 1.12 33.40 -0.45
C ALA A 131 -0.09 34.19 0.07
#